data_AF-A0A9P6V274-F1
#
_entry.id   AF-A0A9P6V274-F1
#
_cell.length_a   1.000
_cell.length_b   1.000
_cell.length_c   1.000
_cell.angle_alpha   90.00
_cell.angle_beta   90.00
_cell.angle_gamma   90.00
#
_symmetry.space_group_name_H-M   'P 1'
#
loop_
_entity.id
_entity.type
_entity.pdbx_description
1 polymer ?
#
loop_
_entity_poly.entity_id
_entity_poly.type
_entity_poly.pdbx_seq_one_letter_code
_entity_poly.pdbx_strand_id
1 'polypeptide(L)'
;MYLDFKMDKNKTVASTIPSTFIGYIYMFKDGAETVKIQTKDEDAHFVFIAGEPLRKSIVQHGPFVMNTQEETHDTFVDYQSNQNGFERARNWRSAIA
;
A
#
# COMPACT_ATOMS: atom_id res chain seq x y z
N MET A 1 -11.31 1.11 4.38
CA MET A 1 -12.03 2.39 4.21
C MET A 1 -11.03 3.40 3.67
N TYR A 2 -11.20 3.85 2.43
CA TYR A 2 -10.40 4.94 1.87
C TYR A 2 -10.98 6.24 2.41
N LEU A 3 -10.21 6.98 3.20
CA LEU A 3 -10.58 8.34 3.59
C LEU A 3 -9.83 9.29 2.68
N ASP A 4 -10.56 9.85 1.72
CA ASP A 4 -10.07 10.94 0.90
C ASP A 4 -10.20 12.24 1.67
N PHE A 5 -9.08 12.74 2.21
CA PHE A 5 -9.05 14.07 2.81
C PHE A 5 -8.52 15.05 1.77
N LYS A 6 -9.42 15.85 1.19
CA LYS A 6 -9.00 17.03 0.44
C LYS A 6 -8.47 18.08 1.44
N MET A 7 -7.15 18.21 1.53
CA MET A 7 -6.51 19.27 2.32
C MET A 7 -6.36 20.53 1.48
N ASP A 8 -6.95 21.65 1.92
CA ASP A 8 -6.68 22.96 1.34
C ASP A 8 -5.32 23.48 1.83
N LYS A 9 -4.63 24.28 1.00
CA LYS A 9 -3.34 24.90 1.34
C LYS A 9 -3.44 25.66 2.68
N ASN A 10 -2.46 25.45 3.57
CA ASN A 10 -2.36 26.04 4.91
C ASN A 10 -3.49 25.69 5.90
N LYS A 11 -4.30 24.66 5.65
CA LYS A 11 -5.30 24.19 6.62
C LYS A 11 -4.74 23.08 7.52
N THR A 12 -5.07 23.16 8.80
CA THR A 12 -4.91 22.05 9.75
C THR A 12 -6.19 21.23 9.75
N VAL A 13 -6.08 19.93 9.48
CA VAL A 13 -7.20 18.98 9.61
C VAL A 13 -6.99 18.20 10.91
N ALA A 14 -7.93 18.34 11.84
CA ALA A 14 -7.99 17.47 13.02
C ALA A 14 -8.98 16.34 12.73
N SER A 15 -8.53 15.09 12.86
CA SER A 15 -9.38 13.91 12.77
C SER A 15 -9.14 13.02 13.98
N THR A 16 -10.22 12.62 14.65
CA THR A 16 -10.14 11.66 15.75
C THR A 16 -10.07 10.25 15.18
N ILE A 17 -8.99 9.55 15.49
CA ILE A 17 -8.81 8.14 15.15
C ILE A 17 -9.41 7.30 16.28
N PRO A 18 -10.43 6.46 16.02
CA PRO A 18 -10.93 5.51 17.02
C PRO A 18 -9.85 4.50 17.40
N SER A 19 -9.77 4.15 18.69
CA SER A 19 -8.82 3.15 19.22
C SER A 19 -9.01 1.74 18.65
N THR A 20 -10.15 1.47 18.01
CA THR A 20 -10.45 0.18 17.36
C THR A 20 -9.93 0.06 15.93
N PHE A 21 -9.31 1.12 15.38
CA PHE A 21 -8.90 1.17 13.99
C PHE A 21 -7.42 0.82 13.79
N ILE A 22 -7.11 0.00 12.78
CA ILE A 22 -5.77 -0.60 12.58
C ILE A 22 -4.90 0.21 11.58
N GLY A 23 -5.44 1.21 10.89
CA GLY A 23 -4.63 2.12 10.08
C GLY A 23 -5.41 3.04 9.12
N TYR A 24 -4.71 4.07 8.63
CA TYR A 24 -5.19 5.03 7.63
C TYR A 24 -4.16 5.18 6.51
N ILE A 25 -4.65 5.36 5.29
CA ILE A 25 -3.83 5.79 4.15
C ILE A 25 -4.25 7.20 3.80
N TYR A 26 -3.30 8.14 3.86
CA TYR A 26 -3.49 9.51 3.41
C TYR A 26 -2.82 9.68 2.05
N MET A 27 -3.57 10.21 1.08
CA MET A 27 -3.03 10.56 -0.24
C MET A 27 -2.88 12.08 -0.33
N PHE A 28 -1.64 12.55 -0.45
CA PHE A 28 -1.35 13.96 -0.63
C PHE A 28 -1.26 14.26 -2.13
N LYS A 29 -2.21 15.04 -2.65
CA LYS A 29 -2.26 15.31 -4.10
C LYS A 29 -1.23 16.35 -4.56
N ASP A 30 -0.73 17.21 -3.68
CA ASP A 30 0.15 18.33 -4.05
C ASP A 30 1.18 18.68 -2.96
N GLY A 31 1.83 17.67 -2.37
CA GLY A 31 2.97 17.86 -1.47
C GLY A 31 2.59 18.62 -0.19
N ALA A 32 2.01 17.91 0.78
CA ALA A 32 1.94 18.45 2.14
C ALA A 32 3.36 18.58 2.70
N GLU A 33 3.77 19.80 3.04
CA GLU A 33 5.09 20.07 3.63
C GLU A 33 5.17 19.58 5.09
N THR A 34 4.04 19.49 5.80
CA THR A 34 4.00 19.11 7.21
C THR A 34 2.70 18.41 7.58
N VAL A 35 2.82 17.28 8.28
CA VAL A 35 1.69 16.59 8.94
C VAL A 35 1.88 16.75 10.45
N LYS A 36 0.87 17.31 11.13
CA LYS A 36 0.87 17.45 12.60
C LYS A 36 0.02 16.34 13.21
N ILE A 37 0.61 15.57 14.13
CA ILE A 37 -0.07 14.51 14.87
C ILE A 37 0.02 14.88 16.35
N GLN A 38 -1.11 14.85 17.04
CA GLN A 38 -1.21 15.19 18.45
C GLN A 38 -2.18 14.22 19.14
N THR A 39 -1.76 13.68 20.27
CA THR A 39 -2.63 12.92 21.17
C THR A 39 -3.23 13.85 22.23
N LYS A 40 -4.38 13.46 22.77
CA LYS A 40 -5.00 14.17 23.90
C LYS A 40 -4.52 13.55 25.22
N ASP A 41 -5.28 12.58 25.72
CA ASP A 41 -5.16 12.08 27.08
C ASP A 41 -4.45 10.71 27.17
N GLU A 42 -4.21 10.06 26.03
CA GLU A 42 -3.60 8.73 25.94
C GLU A 42 -2.45 8.70 24.92
N ASP A 43 -1.52 7.77 25.12
CA ASP A 43 -0.43 7.51 24.17
C ASP A 43 -0.96 6.96 22.84
N ALA A 44 -0.33 7.35 21.73
CA ALA A 44 -0.62 6.76 20.43
C ALA A 44 0.56 5.92 19.94
N HIS A 45 0.23 4.74 19.44
CA HIS A 45 1.14 3.89 18.69
C HIS A 45 0.68 3.85 17.23
N PHE A 46 1.50 4.37 16.32
CA PHE A 46 1.15 4.44 14.90
C PHE A 46 2.39 4.34 14.02
N VAL A 47 2.16 4.00 12.75
CA VAL A 47 3.14 4.11 11.67
C VAL A 47 2.69 5.18 10.69
N PHE A 48 3.64 5.99 10.21
CA PHE A 48 3.40 6.96 9.16
C PHE A 48 4.16 6.53 7.90
N ILE A 49 3.43 6.30 6.81
CA ILE A 49 3.98 5.84 5.54
C ILE A 49 3.59 6.86 4.47
N ALA A 50 4.58 7.38 3.76
CA ALA A 50 4.41 8.28 2.64
C ALA A 50 5.31 7.83 1.49
N GLY A 51 4.88 8.08 0.25
CA GLY A 51 5.63 7.75 -0.95
C GLY A 51 5.15 8.56 -2.13
N GLU A 52 6.03 8.71 -3.13
CA GLU A 52 5.66 9.36 -4.38
C GLU A 52 4.67 8.47 -5.16
N PRO A 53 3.52 9.00 -5.61
CA PRO A 53 2.62 8.23 -6.45
C PRO A 53 3.31 7.84 -7.76
N LEU A 54 3.38 6.54 -8.06
CA LEU A 54 3.99 6.04 -9.31
C LEU A 54 3.20 6.42 -10.57
N ARG A 55 1.94 6.85 -10.42
CA ARG A 55 1.03 7.26 -11.52
C ARG A 55 0.92 6.24 -12.66
N LYS A 56 1.03 4.94 -12.33
CA LYS A 56 0.83 3.84 -13.27
C LYS A 56 -0.50 3.14 -12.99
N SER A 57 -1.04 2.50 -14.02
CA SER A 57 -2.16 1.56 -13.86
C SER A 57 -1.76 0.45 -12.88
N ILE A 58 -2.69 0.02 -12.04
CA ILE A 58 -2.48 -1.08 -11.09
C ILE A 58 -3.51 -2.14 -11.41
N VAL A 59 -3.04 -3.33 -11.76
CA VAL A 59 -3.83 -4.55 -11.90
C VAL A 59 -3.31 -5.55 -10.89
N GLN A 60 -4.14 -5.93 -9.93
CA GLN A 60 -3.80 -6.90 -8.90
C GLN A 60 -4.65 -8.16 -9.03
N HIS A 61 -4.00 -9.32 -8.97
CA HIS A 61 -4.68 -10.59 -8.86
C HIS A 61 -3.87 -11.53 -7.97
N GLY A 62 -4.40 -11.84 -6.78
CA GLY A 62 -3.72 -12.68 -5.80
C GLY A 62 -2.35 -12.11 -5.39
N PRO A 63 -1.26 -12.88 -5.52
CA PRO A 63 0.08 -12.47 -5.10
C PRO A 63 0.79 -11.53 -6.09
N PHE A 64 0.22 -11.29 -7.28
CA PHE A 64 0.87 -10.53 -8.35
C PHE A 64 0.18 -9.19 -8.58
N VAL A 65 1.00 -8.15 -8.81
CA VAL A 65 0.57 -6.77 -9.08
C VAL A 65 1.36 -6.26 -10.28
N MET A 66 0.67 -6.01 -11.40
CA MET A 66 1.24 -5.55 -12.67
C MET A 66 0.56 -4.26 -13.16
N ASN A 67 0.97 -3.75 -14.33
CA ASN A 67 0.36 -2.55 -14.91
C ASN A 67 -0.79 -2.87 -15.88
N THR A 68 -0.81 -4.06 -16.49
CA THR A 68 -1.88 -4.52 -17.39
C THR A 68 -2.45 -5.91 -17.02
N GLN A 69 -3.63 -6.23 -17.57
CA GLN A 69 -4.26 -7.55 -17.40
C GLN A 69 -3.47 -8.67 -18.10
N GLU A 70 -2.90 -8.37 -19.27
CA GLU A 70 -2.07 -9.30 -20.04
C GLU A 70 -0.79 -9.66 -19.28
N GLU A 71 -0.06 -8.67 -18.75
CA GLU A 71 1.13 -8.89 -17.91
C GLU A 71 0.82 -9.77 -16.69
N THR A 72 -0.35 -9.55 -16.08
CA THR A 72 -0.78 -10.36 -14.93
C THR A 72 -1.04 -11.80 -15.35
N HIS A 73 -1.72 -12.02 -16.49
CA HIS A 73 -1.97 -13.35 -17.03
C HIS A 73 -0.67 -14.09 -17.35
N ASP A 74 0.26 -13.43 -18.04
CA ASP A 74 1.57 -13.99 -18.38
C ASP A 74 2.37 -14.34 -17.12
N THR A 75 2.34 -13.48 -16.09
CA THR A 75 3.00 -13.76 -14.81
C THR A 75 2.45 -15.02 -14.14
N PHE A 76 1.14 -15.28 -14.25
CA PHE A 76 0.57 -16.55 -13.75
C PHE A 76 1.06 -17.76 -14.56
N VAL A 77 1.13 -17.64 -15.89
CA VAL A 77 1.68 -18.69 -16.75
C VAL A 77 3.13 -18.97 -16.36
N ASP A 78 3.93 -17.93 -16.14
CA ASP A 78 5.34 -18.03 -15.75
C ASP A 78 5.52 -18.69 -14.38
N TYR A 79 4.69 -18.33 -13.42
CA TYR A 79 4.67 -18.97 -12.10
C TYR A 79 4.31 -20.46 -12.20
N GLN A 80 3.27 -20.81 -12.95
CA GLN A 80 2.82 -22.20 -13.10
C GLN A 80 3.81 -23.06 -13.88
N SER A 81 4.50 -22.47 -14.86
CA SER A 81 5.50 -23.17 -15.68
C SER A 81 6.91 -23.13 -15.10
N ASN A 82 7.15 -22.35 -14.03
CA ASN A 82 8.46 -22.15 -13.39
C ASN A 82 9.50 -21.53 -14.34
N GLN A 83 9.16 -20.40 -14.96
CA GLN A 83 10.04 -19.69 -15.88
C GLN A 83 10.05 -18.18 -15.59
N ASN A 84 10.88 -17.42 -16.32
CA ASN A 84 10.97 -15.96 -16.26
C ASN A 84 11.12 -15.40 -14.83
N GLY A 85 11.97 -16.04 -14.02
CA GLY A 85 12.22 -15.67 -12.62
C GLY A 85 11.63 -16.62 -11.58
N PHE A 86 10.76 -17.57 -11.99
CA PHE A 86 10.18 -18.60 -11.12
C PHE A 86 10.85 -19.98 -11.24
N GLU A 87 12.02 -20.10 -11.86
CA GLU A 87 12.68 -21.39 -12.16
C GLU A 87 12.99 -22.20 -10.90
N ARG A 88 13.25 -21.51 -9.78
CA ARG A 88 13.56 -22.16 -8.50
C ARG A 88 12.32 -22.74 -7.82
N ALA A 89 11.10 -22.37 -8.22
CA ALA A 89 9.88 -22.84 -7.58
C ALA A 89 9.62 -24.34 -7.81
N ARG A 90 10.10 -24.91 -8.93
CA ARG A 90 9.77 -26.27 -9.39
C ARG A 90 9.88 -27.36 -8.31
N ASN A 91 10.93 -27.28 -7.48
CA ASN A 91 11.20 -28.25 -6.42
C ASN A 91 11.48 -27.58 -5.07
N TRP A 92 11.19 -26.27 -4.94
CA TRP A 92 11.46 -25.57 -3.70
C TRP A 92 10.44 -25.95 -2.63
N ARG A 93 10.94 -26.17 -1.42
CA ARG A 93 10.13 -26.34 -0.21
C ARG A 93 10.81 -25.62 0.94
N SER A 94 10.03 -24.93 1.75
CA SER A 94 10.52 -24.31 2.98
C SER A 94 10.79 -25.38 4.04
N ALA A 95 11.82 -25.17 4.87
CA ALA A 95 12.10 -26.02 6.04
C ALA A 95 11.33 -25.62 7.30
N ILE A 96 10.66 -24.45 7.26
CA ILE A 96 9.97 -23.83 8.41
C ILE A 96 8.46 -23.68 8.17
N ALA A 97 7.95 -24.23 7.07
CA ALA A 97 6.53 -24.23 6.75
C ALA A 97 5.82 -25.45 7.36
#